data_AF-A0A9D9ID77-F1
#
_entry.id   AF-A0A9D9ID77-F1
#
_cell.length_a   1.000
_cell.length_b   1.000
_cell.length_c   1.000
_cell.angle_alpha   90.00
_cell.angle_beta   90.00
_cell.angle_gamma   90.00
#
_symmetry.space_group_name_H-M   'P 1'
#
loop_
_entity.id
_entity.type
_entity.pdbx_description
1 polymer ?
#
loop_
_entity_poly.entity_id
_entity_poly.type
_entity_poly.pdbx_seq_one_letter_code
_entity_poly.pdbx_strand_id
1 'polypeptide(L)'
;MKHIYTYMITAALAALALAGCRNEESIAFNLDTDKIASGADGGRYNLKVSAQNGWVASTEAPWITISPANGNGSVTCQVQVDSAVATTSRTAEIHIQDQVTFDDKVVTVTQEGYRYTIMPQTTTFEIPNYEADAKRYFEVKVKANTNFSLSAPGASWITVPG
;
A
#
# COMPACT_ATOMS: atom_id res chain seq x y z
N MET A 1 42.21 -44.58 -44.72
CA MET A 1 42.14 -44.46 -43.24
C MET A 1 42.21 -43.01 -42.74
N LYS A 2 43.10 -42.13 -43.25
CA LYS A 2 43.17 -40.71 -42.83
C LYS A 2 41.87 -39.91 -43.03
N HIS A 3 41.19 -40.06 -44.18
CA HIS A 3 39.94 -39.33 -44.46
C HIS A 3 38.76 -39.75 -43.56
N ILE A 4 38.68 -41.03 -43.17
CA ILE A 4 37.66 -41.53 -42.23
C ILE A 4 37.79 -40.87 -40.84
N TYR A 5 39.02 -40.67 -40.36
CA TYR A 5 39.26 -39.95 -39.09
C TYR A 5 38.89 -38.46 -39.20
N THR A 6 39.14 -37.82 -40.34
CA THR A 6 38.75 -36.42 -40.58
C THR A 6 37.23 -36.25 -40.53
N TYR A 7 36.46 -37.15 -41.16
CA TYR A 7 34.99 -37.09 -41.12
C TYR A 7 34.41 -37.40 -39.73
N MET A 8 35.03 -38.33 -38.99
CA MET A 8 34.62 -38.66 -37.61
C MET A 8 34.90 -37.49 -36.64
N ILE A 9 36.00 -36.76 -36.81
CA ILE A 9 36.34 -35.58 -35.99
C ILE A 9 35.38 -34.40 -36.31
N THR A 10 35.04 -34.16 -37.57
CA THR A 10 34.06 -33.12 -37.94
C THR A 10 32.64 -33.43 -37.48
N ALA A 11 32.24 -34.70 -37.49
CA ALA A 11 30.93 -35.13 -37.00
C ALA A 11 30.82 -35.01 -35.46
N ALA A 12 31.90 -35.30 -34.74
CA ALA A 12 31.95 -35.12 -33.29
C ALA A 12 31.90 -33.63 -32.86
N LEU A 13 32.57 -32.74 -33.61
CA LEU A 13 32.52 -31.30 -33.34
C LEU A 13 31.14 -30.68 -33.65
N ALA A 14 30.44 -31.18 -34.67
CA ALA A 14 29.08 -30.75 -35.01
C ALA A 14 28.02 -31.25 -34.01
N ALA A 15 28.22 -32.43 -33.40
CA ALA A 15 27.33 -32.97 -32.37
C ALA A 15 27.44 -32.23 -31.02
N LEU A 16 28.60 -31.65 -30.71
CA LEU A 16 28.83 -30.81 -29.52
C LEU A 16 28.18 -29.41 -29.63
N ALA A 17 27.78 -28.98 -30.84
CA ALA A 17 27.13 -27.69 -31.05
C ALA A 17 25.61 -27.70 -30.78
N LEU A 18 24.98 -28.88 -30.65
CA LEU A 18 23.52 -29.02 -30.49
C LEU A 18 23.10 -29.32 -29.04
N ALA A 19 24.03 -29.52 -28.11
CA ALA A 19 23.75 -29.76 -26.69
C ALA A 19 23.78 -28.48 -25.82
N GLY A 20 23.94 -27.31 -26.45
CA GLY A 20 24.17 -26.02 -25.77
C GLY A 20 22.93 -25.15 -25.54
N CYS A 21 21.70 -25.64 -25.77
CA CYS A 21 20.51 -24.91 -25.34
C CYS A 21 20.36 -25.03 -23.82
N ARG A 22 21.13 -24.22 -23.09
CA ARG A 22 20.83 -23.91 -21.70
C ARG A 22 19.52 -23.13 -21.76
N ASN A 23 18.42 -23.73 -21.29
CA ASN A 23 17.20 -22.98 -21.04
C ASN A 23 17.56 -21.93 -19.99
N GLU A 24 17.86 -20.70 -20.42
CA GLU A 24 18.06 -19.58 -19.53
C GLU A 24 16.68 -19.21 -19.00
N GLU A 25 16.38 -19.61 -17.76
CA GLU A 25 15.21 -19.15 -17.06
C GLU A 25 15.32 -17.63 -16.91
N SER A 26 14.56 -16.89 -17.73
CA SER A 26 14.48 -15.44 -17.61
C SER A 26 13.47 -15.06 -16.54
N ILE A 27 13.82 -14.08 -15.71
CA ILE A 27 12.90 -13.53 -14.73
C ILE A 27 12.06 -12.47 -15.45
N ALA A 28 10.77 -12.74 -15.61
CA ALA A 28 9.84 -11.77 -16.17
C ALA A 28 9.71 -10.53 -15.26
N PHE A 29 9.62 -9.36 -15.87
CA PHE A 29 9.38 -8.11 -15.15
C PHE A 29 7.93 -8.07 -14.62
N ASN A 30 7.77 -8.13 -13.30
CA ASN A 30 6.46 -8.20 -12.67
C ASN A 30 6.44 -7.66 -11.23
N LEU A 31 5.24 -7.34 -10.76
CA LEU A 31 4.96 -6.95 -9.38
C LEU A 31 4.11 -8.02 -8.69
N ASP A 32 4.23 -8.15 -7.37
CA ASP A 32 3.33 -9.01 -6.58
C ASP A 32 1.94 -8.41 -6.41
N THR A 33 1.81 -7.09 -6.52
CA THR A 33 0.53 -6.36 -6.51
C THR A 33 0.57 -5.15 -7.44
N ASP A 34 -0.58 -4.81 -8.03
CA ASP A 34 -0.82 -3.58 -8.77
C ASP A 34 -1.55 -2.52 -7.91
N LYS A 35 -1.88 -2.85 -6.66
CA LYS A 35 -2.70 -2.01 -5.78
C LYS A 35 -2.21 -2.00 -4.34
N ILE A 36 -2.29 -0.84 -3.71
CA ILE A 36 -2.08 -0.64 -2.27
C ILE A 36 -3.26 0.17 -1.73
N ALA A 37 -3.91 -0.35 -0.70
CA ALA A 37 -4.99 0.33 0.00
C ALA A 37 -4.51 0.76 1.40
N SER A 38 -4.63 2.05 1.69
CA SER A 38 -4.25 2.65 2.97
C SER A 38 -5.43 3.27 3.68
N GLY A 39 -5.48 3.06 5.00
CA GLY A 39 -6.33 3.86 5.87
C GLY A 39 -5.83 5.30 5.96
N ALA A 40 -6.63 6.14 6.60
CA ALA A 40 -6.32 7.56 6.74
C ALA A 40 -5.04 7.84 7.55
N ASP A 41 -4.62 6.94 8.44
CA ASP A 41 -3.37 7.07 9.21
C ASP A 41 -2.10 6.85 8.36
N GLY A 42 -2.25 6.36 7.12
CA GLY A 42 -1.12 5.94 6.30
C GLY A 42 -0.59 4.57 6.71
N GLY A 43 0.65 4.27 6.34
CA GLY A 43 1.28 3.00 6.68
C GLY A 43 2.52 2.67 5.87
N ARG A 44 3.07 1.47 6.14
CA ARG A 44 4.17 0.88 5.38
C ARG A 44 3.70 -0.41 4.72
N TYR A 45 3.96 -0.53 3.43
CA TYR A 45 3.53 -1.63 2.56
C TYR A 45 4.74 -2.23 1.88
N ASN A 46 4.78 -3.54 1.77
CA ASN A 46 5.82 -4.22 0.99
C ASN A 46 5.36 -4.36 -0.46
N LEU A 47 6.25 -4.07 -1.39
CA LEU A 47 6.06 -4.26 -2.83
C LEU A 47 7.23 -5.10 -3.35
N LYS A 48 6.96 -6.28 -3.90
CA LYS A 48 8.00 -7.12 -4.50
C LYS A 48 8.09 -6.85 -6.00
N VAL A 49 9.23 -6.32 -6.42
CA VAL A 49 9.61 -6.19 -7.83
C VAL A 49 10.36 -7.45 -8.23
N SER A 50 9.85 -8.17 -9.22
CA SER A 50 10.56 -9.27 -9.89
C SER A 50 11.10 -8.75 -11.20
N ALA A 51 12.42 -8.81 -11.39
CA ALA A 51 13.08 -8.30 -12.59
C ALA A 51 14.35 -9.08 -12.87
N GLN A 52 14.77 -9.10 -14.14
CA GLN A 52 16.10 -9.55 -14.56
C GLN A 52 17.09 -8.38 -14.67
N ASN A 53 16.62 -7.18 -14.99
CA ASN A 53 17.47 -6.01 -15.22
C ASN A 53 17.37 -4.98 -14.07
N GLY A 54 18.03 -3.84 -14.27
CA GLY A 54 17.84 -2.64 -13.46
C GLY A 54 16.45 -2.06 -13.67
N TRP A 55 15.89 -1.46 -12.62
CA TRP A 55 14.59 -0.77 -12.67
C TRP A 55 14.61 0.48 -11.79
N VAL A 56 13.72 1.42 -12.09
CA VAL A 56 13.50 2.67 -11.35
C VAL A 56 12.03 2.79 -10.98
N ALA A 57 11.77 3.25 -9.76
CA ALA A 57 10.47 3.61 -9.26
C ALA A 57 10.31 5.13 -9.17
N SER A 58 9.17 5.65 -9.61
CA SER A 58 8.83 7.07 -9.50
C SER A 58 7.36 7.25 -9.11
N THR A 59 7.05 8.38 -8.47
CA THR A 59 5.68 8.81 -8.17
C THR A 59 5.65 10.33 -8.13
N GLU A 60 4.54 10.92 -8.57
CA GLU A 60 4.30 12.36 -8.47
C GLU A 60 3.68 12.76 -7.12
N ALA A 61 3.27 11.78 -6.32
CA ALA A 61 2.60 12.01 -5.04
C ALA A 61 3.62 12.26 -3.92
N PRO A 62 3.66 13.47 -3.33
CA PRO A 62 4.63 13.80 -2.28
C PRO A 62 4.38 13.07 -0.95
N TRP A 63 3.22 12.42 -0.80
CA TRP A 63 2.80 11.68 0.39
C TRP A 63 3.09 10.17 0.27
N ILE A 64 3.76 9.75 -0.81
CA ILE A 64 4.21 8.38 -1.05
C ILE A 64 5.73 8.42 -1.20
N THR A 65 6.41 7.53 -0.47
CA THR A 65 7.85 7.29 -0.65
C THR A 65 8.09 5.80 -0.87
N ILE A 66 9.04 5.46 -1.75
CA ILE A 66 9.44 4.08 -2.04
C ILE A 66 10.94 3.91 -1.78
N SER A 67 11.30 2.86 -1.04
CA SER A 67 12.70 2.55 -0.72
C SER A 67 13.00 1.06 -0.85
N PRO A 68 14.02 0.66 -1.63
CA PRO A 68 14.80 1.53 -2.52
C PRO A 68 13.96 2.00 -3.72
N ALA A 69 14.20 3.21 -4.23
CA ALA A 69 13.52 3.75 -5.41
C ALA A 69 14.11 3.25 -6.74
N ASN A 70 15.11 2.37 -6.68
CA ASN A 70 15.73 1.71 -7.81
C ASN A 70 16.32 0.39 -7.34
N GLY A 71 16.57 -0.52 -8.25
CA GLY A 71 17.20 -1.79 -7.93
C GLY A 71 17.70 -2.50 -9.16
N ASN A 72 18.42 -3.59 -8.92
CA ASN A 72 18.85 -4.52 -9.96
C ASN A 72 18.38 -5.91 -9.58
N GLY A 73 17.70 -6.58 -10.52
CA GLY A 73 17.07 -7.86 -10.26
C GLY A 73 15.87 -7.75 -9.32
N SER A 74 15.50 -8.88 -8.72
CA SER A 74 14.33 -8.97 -7.86
C SER A 74 14.59 -8.41 -6.45
N VAL A 75 13.75 -7.49 -5.99
CA VAL A 75 13.90 -6.76 -4.72
C VAL A 75 12.54 -6.57 -4.06
N THR A 76 12.51 -6.56 -2.72
CA THR A 76 11.34 -6.11 -1.95
C THR A 76 11.55 -4.66 -1.52
N CYS A 77 10.68 -3.79 -1.98
CA CYS A 77 10.65 -2.37 -1.65
C CYS A 77 9.65 -2.12 -0.51
N GLN A 78 9.91 -1.10 0.28
CA GLN A 78 8.96 -0.53 1.24
C GLN A 78 8.34 0.72 0.63
N VAL A 79 7.02 0.71 0.46
CA VAL A 79 6.20 1.87 0.13
C VAL A 79 5.67 2.45 1.45
N GLN A 80 6.05 3.67 1.77
CA GLN A 80 5.51 4.41 2.91
C GLN A 80 4.51 5.45 2.42
N VAL A 81 3.32 5.41 3.01
CA VAL A 81 2.19 6.31 2.76
C VAL A 81 2.01 7.18 4.01
N ASP A 82 2.08 8.49 3.84
CA ASP A 82 1.86 9.44 4.94
C ASP A 82 0.39 9.55 5.30
N SER A 83 0.09 9.91 6.55
CA SER A 83 -1.29 10.17 7.01
C SER A 83 -2.01 11.18 6.12
N ALA A 84 -3.28 10.92 5.84
CA ALA A 84 -4.17 11.84 5.15
C ALA A 84 -4.46 13.05 6.04
N VAL A 85 -4.36 14.25 5.46
CA VAL A 85 -4.82 15.51 6.08
C VAL A 85 -6.19 15.91 5.53
N ALA A 86 -6.52 15.44 4.32
CA ALA A 86 -7.80 15.70 3.66
C ALA A 86 -8.89 14.75 4.16
N THR A 87 -10.14 15.23 4.16
CA THR A 87 -11.32 14.45 4.52
C THR A 87 -11.81 13.53 3.39
N THR A 88 -11.36 13.80 2.17
CA THR A 88 -11.66 13.00 0.99
C THR A 88 -10.55 12.00 0.72
N SER A 89 -10.93 10.82 0.21
CA SER A 89 -9.95 9.86 -0.26
C SER A 89 -9.11 10.45 -1.40
N ARG A 90 -7.85 10.02 -1.48
CA ARG A 90 -6.91 10.39 -2.54
C ARG A 90 -6.32 9.15 -3.19
N THR A 91 -5.95 9.29 -4.45
CA THR A 91 -5.33 8.22 -5.24
C THR A 91 -4.08 8.77 -5.92
N ALA A 92 -3.06 7.93 -6.04
CA ALA A 92 -1.86 8.22 -6.83
C ALA A 92 -1.29 6.93 -7.42
N GLU A 93 -0.33 7.11 -8.33
CA GLU A 93 0.33 6.02 -9.04
C GLU A 93 1.82 6.02 -8.72
N ILE A 94 2.38 4.81 -8.62
CA ILE A 94 3.83 4.56 -8.61
C ILE A 94 4.15 3.83 -9.91
N HIS A 95 5.06 4.38 -10.70
CA HIS A 95 5.55 3.78 -11.95
C HIS A 95 6.86 3.04 -11.68
N ILE A 96 6.93 1.77 -12.07
CA ILE A 96 8.13 0.94 -11.97
C ILE A 96 8.54 0.59 -13.40
N GLN A 97 9.67 1.14 -13.84
CA GLN A 97 10.16 0.97 -15.20
C GLN A 97 11.43 0.12 -15.25
N ASP A 98 11.45 -0.92 -16.09
CA ASP A 98 12.65 -1.67 -16.45
C ASP A 98 13.58 -0.79 -17.31
N GLN A 99 14.86 -0.72 -16.96
CA GLN A 99 15.82 0.18 -17.62
C GLN A 99 16.34 -0.34 -18.96
N VAL A 100 16.02 -1.59 -19.34
CA VAL A 100 16.46 -2.23 -20.58
C VAL A 100 15.29 -2.39 -21.55
N THR A 101 14.17 -2.96 -21.08
CA THR A 101 12.99 -3.16 -21.93
C THR A 101 12.10 -1.92 -22.01
N PHE A 102 12.24 -0.98 -21.05
CA PHE A 102 11.36 0.17 -20.86
C PHE A 102 9.91 -0.20 -20.55
N ASP A 103 9.64 -1.46 -20.20
CA ASP A 103 8.34 -1.89 -19.70
C ASP A 103 8.03 -1.15 -18.41
N ASP A 104 6.82 -0.59 -18.31
CA ASP A 104 6.33 0.12 -17.13
C ASP A 104 5.22 -0.67 -16.45
N LYS A 105 5.28 -0.73 -15.12
CA LYS A 105 4.25 -1.32 -14.26
C LYS A 105 3.75 -0.27 -13.29
N VAL A 106 2.44 -0.15 -13.19
CA VAL A 106 1.78 0.85 -12.36
C VAL A 106 1.23 0.19 -11.10
N VAL A 107 1.53 0.79 -9.95
CA VAL A 107 0.88 0.49 -8.67
C VAL A 107 -0.07 1.64 -8.32
N THR A 108 -1.37 1.36 -8.27
CA THR A 108 -2.37 2.33 -7.81
C THR A 108 -2.43 2.31 -6.28
N VAL A 109 -2.14 3.45 -5.65
CA VAL A 109 -2.24 3.64 -4.20
C VAL A 109 -3.49 4.44 -3.89
N THR A 110 -4.44 3.85 -3.17
CA THR A 110 -5.63 4.53 -2.65
C THR A 110 -5.49 4.76 -1.16
N GLN A 111 -5.79 5.97 -0.71
CA GLN A 111 -5.81 6.32 0.70
C GLN A 111 -7.14 6.91 1.09
N GLU A 112 -7.73 6.39 2.17
CA GLU A 112 -8.93 6.97 2.78
C GLU A 112 -8.66 8.38 3.31
N GLY A 113 -9.66 9.25 3.19
CA GLY A 113 -9.62 10.56 3.84
C GLY A 113 -9.77 10.46 5.36
N TYR A 114 -9.13 11.36 6.09
CA TYR A 114 -9.26 11.47 7.54
C TYR A 114 -10.57 12.17 7.88
N ARG A 115 -11.70 11.43 7.82
CA ARG A 115 -13.03 12.00 8.05
C ARG A 115 -13.11 12.57 9.46
N TYR A 116 -13.51 13.84 9.56
CA TYR A 116 -13.89 14.40 10.85
C TYR A 116 -15.14 13.66 11.34
N THR A 117 -15.00 12.94 12.44
CA THR A 117 -16.12 12.22 13.04
C THR A 117 -16.22 12.65 14.50
N ILE A 118 -17.43 13.02 14.91
CA ILE A 118 -17.81 13.18 16.31
C ILE A 118 -18.84 12.08 16.52
N MET A 119 -18.38 10.94 17.04
CA MET A 119 -19.24 9.78 17.24
C MET A 119 -19.45 9.53 18.74
N PRO A 120 -20.68 9.68 19.25
CA PRO A 120 -21.01 9.19 20.57
C PRO A 120 -20.93 7.66 20.57
N GLN A 121 -20.28 7.09 21.59
CA GLN A 121 -20.19 5.63 21.74
C GLN A 121 -21.53 5.02 22.14
N THR A 122 -22.34 5.77 22.88
CA THR A 122 -23.67 5.38 23.36
C THR A 122 -24.63 6.54 23.13
N THR A 123 -25.80 6.26 22.55
CA THR A 123 -26.81 7.27 22.17
C THR A 123 -28.09 7.19 23.01
N THR A 124 -28.19 6.21 23.90
CA THR A 124 -29.37 5.96 24.73
C THR A 124 -28.94 5.71 26.16
N PHE A 125 -29.59 6.39 27.09
CA PHE A 125 -29.31 6.32 28.52
C PHE A 125 -30.62 6.21 29.27
N GLU A 126 -30.65 5.37 30.31
CA GLU A 126 -31.79 5.22 31.20
C GLU A 126 -31.43 5.82 32.55
N ILE A 127 -32.27 6.73 33.04
CA ILE A 127 -32.12 7.34 34.37
C ILE A 127 -33.33 6.93 35.21
N PRO A 128 -33.14 6.16 36.29
CA PRO A 128 -34.22 5.79 37.19
C PRO A 128 -34.82 7.03 37.86
N ASN A 129 -36.16 7.13 37.85
CA ASN A 129 -36.88 8.27 38.44
C ASN A 129 -36.80 8.36 39.97
N TYR A 130 -36.39 7.29 40.64
CA TYR A 130 -36.29 7.19 42.09
C TYR A 130 -34.86 7.43 42.63
N GLU A 131 -33.87 7.58 41.75
CA GLU A 131 -32.49 7.87 42.19
C GLU A 131 -32.37 9.29 42.75
N ALA A 132 -31.38 9.49 43.61
CA ALA A 132 -31.08 10.80 44.21
C ALA A 132 -30.71 11.82 43.12
N ASP A 133 -31.11 13.08 43.29
CA ASP A 133 -30.90 14.13 42.29
C ASP A 133 -29.44 14.24 41.81
N ALA A 134 -28.47 14.08 42.72
CA ALA A 134 -27.04 14.12 42.43
C ALA A 134 -26.54 12.98 41.49
N LYS A 135 -27.35 11.95 41.27
CA LYS A 135 -27.05 10.82 40.38
C LYS A 135 -27.85 10.83 39.09
N ARG A 136 -28.71 11.83 38.87
CA ARG A 136 -29.53 11.97 37.66
C ARG A 136 -28.74 12.64 36.53
N TYR A 137 -27.60 12.05 36.18
CA TYR A 137 -26.79 12.45 35.04
C TYR A 137 -26.37 11.22 34.22
N PHE A 138 -25.91 11.45 33.00
CA PHE A 138 -25.30 10.43 32.17
C PHE A 138 -24.03 10.99 31.52
N GLU A 139 -23.10 10.09 31.24
CA GLU A 139 -21.84 10.45 30.57
C GLU A 139 -21.87 9.97 29.13
N VAL A 140 -21.62 10.89 28.20
CA VAL A 140 -21.44 10.55 26.78
C VAL A 140 -19.96 10.49 26.48
N LYS A 141 -19.44 9.29 26.24
CA LYS A 141 -18.09 9.14 25.68
C LYS A 141 -18.14 9.42 24.18
N VAL A 142 -17.37 10.39 23.74
CA VAL A 142 -17.31 10.83 22.34
C VAL A 142 -15.93 10.52 21.79
N LYS A 143 -15.88 9.80 20.66
CA LYS A 143 -14.65 9.70 19.86
C LYS A 143 -14.67 10.84 18.85
N ALA A 144 -13.74 11.79 19.00
CA ALA A 144 -13.59 12.92 18.11
C ALA A 144 -12.13 13.11 17.69
N ASN A 145 -11.94 13.54 16.44
CA ASN A 145 -10.65 13.95 15.88
C ASN A 145 -10.66 15.41 15.42
N THR A 146 -11.66 16.16 15.87
CA THR A 146 -11.84 17.59 15.63
C THR A 146 -12.36 18.25 16.90
N ASN A 147 -12.17 19.56 17.01
CA ASN A 147 -12.76 20.33 18.09
C ASN A 147 -14.28 20.28 17.99
N PHE A 148 -14.95 20.13 19.13
CA PHE A 148 -16.40 20.14 19.23
C PHE A 148 -16.82 20.93 20.47
N SER A 149 -18.02 21.49 20.40
CA SER A 149 -18.70 22.09 21.55
C SER A 149 -19.97 21.30 21.84
N LEU A 150 -20.30 21.22 23.12
CA LEU A 150 -21.59 20.70 23.54
C LEU A 150 -22.57 21.87 23.58
N SER A 151 -23.78 21.67 23.05
CA SER A 151 -24.89 22.60 23.17
C SER A 151 -25.99 21.93 23.97
N ALA A 152 -26.50 22.61 24.99
CA ALA A 152 -27.64 22.09 25.73
C ALA A 152 -28.86 22.01 24.78
N PRO A 153 -29.61 20.90 24.78
CA PRO A 153 -30.88 20.86 24.06
C PRO A 153 -31.80 21.93 24.65
N GLY A 154 -32.72 22.48 23.83
CA GLY A 154 -33.68 23.51 24.28
C GLY A 154 -34.69 23.04 25.36
N ALA A 155 -34.50 21.84 25.91
CA ALA A 155 -35.29 21.29 26.99
C ALA A 155 -34.80 21.82 28.34
N SER A 156 -35.70 22.43 29.12
CA SER A 156 -35.39 23.04 30.42
C SER A 156 -34.93 22.06 31.51
N TRP A 157 -35.10 20.75 31.28
CA TRP A 157 -34.77 19.69 32.24
C TRP A 157 -33.42 19.02 31.97
N ILE A 158 -32.67 19.44 30.94
CA ILE A 158 -31.32 18.96 30.65
C ILE A 158 -30.34 20.12 30.80
N THR A 159 -29.28 19.89 31.57
CA THR A 159 -28.16 20.84 31.71
C THR A 159 -26.87 20.19 31.26
N VAL A 160 -26.06 20.91 30.49
CA VAL A 160 -24.71 20.50 30.11
C VAL A 160 -23.73 21.23 31.04
N PRO A 161 -22.85 20.53 31.79
CA PRO A 161 -21.80 21.18 32.56
C PRO A 161 -20.87 21.96 31.61
N GLY A 162 -20.60 23.23 31.93
CA GLY A 162 -19.69 24.09 31.19
C GLY A 162 -18.23 23.74 31.40
#